data_AF-A0A3D3JU53-F1
#
_entry.id   AF-A0A3D3JU53-F1
#
_cell.length_a   1.000
_cell.length_b   1.000
_cell.length_c   1.000
_cell.angle_alpha   90.00
_cell.angle_beta   90.00
_cell.angle_gamma   90.00
#
_symmetry.space_group_name_H-M   'P 1'
#
loop_
_entity.id
_entity.type
_entity.pdbx_description
1 polymer ?
#
loop_
_entity_poly.entity_id
_entity_poly.type
_entity_poly.pdbx_seq_one_letter_code
_entity_poly.pdbx_strand_id
1 'polypeptide(L)'
;MFTFAFITDPQIGMNSPNGLHADDSDCARMDRAVDFINAADVDLVFFGGDHIDVIDSEEQRDAFLAGAARLNAPWYGVPGNHDQHPVYLDHEATPKGFLLNHKGCFFIGVNACALRGDLGPEPQAAEWGNLRDAIEAAPADATHRFVIMHWPLFIVHPDEEDSVYNMSNRHELAQFFKASKITCVLSGHRHQDIDIVWQDVRLIMSIGTSNWHHYPEETSFKLVTVFDDGFSVRRVSAEAPSEDCDE
;
A
#
# COMPACT_ATOMS: atom_id res chain seq x y z
N MET A 1 3.78 -3.54 -21.84
CA MET A 1 4.20 -4.31 -20.65
C MET A 1 5.10 -3.48 -19.74
N PHE A 2 4.90 -3.56 -18.43
CA PHE A 2 5.74 -2.95 -17.39
C PHE A 2 5.51 -3.63 -16.04
N THR A 3 6.37 -3.40 -15.06
CA THR A 3 6.23 -3.98 -13.72
C THR A 3 6.29 -2.88 -12.66
N PHE A 4 5.43 -2.96 -11.65
CA PHE A 4 5.53 -2.12 -10.46
C PHE A 4 5.57 -2.96 -9.19
N ALA A 5 6.18 -2.44 -8.14
CA ALA A 5 6.15 -3.03 -6.82
C ALA A 5 5.07 -2.36 -5.95
N PHE A 6 4.40 -3.15 -5.13
CA PHE A 6 3.52 -2.68 -4.07
C PHE A 6 4.02 -3.22 -2.73
N ILE A 7 4.56 -2.32 -1.92
CA ILE A 7 5.04 -2.56 -0.56
C ILE A 7 4.00 -1.92 0.37
N THR A 8 3.76 -2.51 1.53
CA THR A 8 2.83 -1.94 2.52
C THR A 8 3.28 -2.31 3.91
N ASP A 9 2.79 -1.60 4.91
CA ASP A 9 3.01 -1.87 6.33
C ASP A 9 4.48 -2.14 6.64
N PRO A 10 5.45 -1.28 6.23
CA PRO A 10 6.80 -1.42 6.75
C PRO A 10 6.84 -1.14 8.24
N GLN A 11 5.88 -0.38 8.81
CA GLN A 11 5.68 -0.10 10.23
C GLN A 11 7.00 -0.03 11.00
N ILE A 12 7.88 0.87 10.54
CA ILE A 12 9.24 0.95 11.03
C ILE A 12 9.23 1.08 12.55
N GLY A 13 9.75 0.08 13.27
CA GLY A 13 9.82 0.04 14.73
C GLY A 13 8.83 -0.91 15.43
N MET A 14 7.81 -1.42 14.75
CA MET A 14 6.81 -2.35 15.31
C MET A 14 7.44 -3.66 15.81
N ASN A 15 8.34 -4.25 15.02
CA ASN A 15 9.00 -5.51 15.31
C ASN A 15 10.53 -5.38 15.13
N SER A 16 11.12 -4.58 16.00
CA SER A 16 12.55 -4.28 16.01
C SER A 16 13.17 -4.60 17.38
N PRO A 17 13.14 -5.87 17.84
CA PRO A 17 13.45 -6.26 19.23
C PRO A 17 14.89 -5.95 19.65
N ASN A 18 15.81 -5.92 18.70
CA ASN A 18 17.23 -5.61 18.93
C ASN A 18 17.61 -4.17 18.52
N GLY A 19 16.62 -3.33 18.25
CA GLY A 19 16.79 -1.93 17.85
C GLY A 19 16.42 -1.67 16.39
N LEU A 20 16.19 -0.40 16.07
CA LEU A 20 15.60 0.03 14.80
C LEU A 20 16.41 -0.37 13.55
N HIS A 21 17.73 -0.51 13.70
CA HIS A 21 18.66 -0.81 12.60
C HIS A 21 19.38 -2.17 12.77
N ALA A 22 18.86 -3.05 13.62
CA ALA A 22 19.37 -4.42 13.72
C ALA A 22 18.96 -5.26 12.49
N ASP A 23 19.65 -6.38 12.24
CA ASP A 23 19.43 -7.22 11.06
C ASP A 23 18.03 -7.88 11.02
N ASP A 24 17.37 -7.98 12.17
CA ASP A 24 16.02 -8.51 12.34
C ASP A 24 14.93 -7.42 12.43
N SER A 25 15.30 -6.15 12.25
CA SER A 25 14.40 -5.01 12.38
C SER A 25 13.46 -4.84 11.19
N ASP A 26 12.47 -3.95 11.36
CA ASP A 26 11.60 -3.53 10.27
C ASP A 26 12.36 -2.80 9.15
N CYS A 27 13.39 -2.02 9.51
CA CYS A 27 14.26 -1.39 8.52
C CYS A 27 14.97 -2.45 7.68
N ALA A 28 15.52 -3.50 8.30
CA ALA A 28 16.23 -4.55 7.57
C ALA A 28 15.30 -5.34 6.63
N ARG A 29 14.05 -5.61 7.04
CA ARG A 29 13.04 -6.23 6.16
C ARG A 29 12.65 -5.34 4.99
N MET A 30 12.40 -4.05 5.24
CA MET A 30 12.13 -3.08 4.18
C MET A 30 13.32 -2.92 3.22
N ASP A 31 14.54 -2.86 3.75
CA ASP A 31 15.77 -2.75 2.96
C ASP A 31 15.96 -3.94 2.03
N ARG A 32 15.67 -5.16 2.50
CA ARG A 32 15.70 -6.38 1.67
C ARG A 32 14.66 -6.33 0.55
N ALA A 33 13.46 -5.79 0.81
CA ALA A 33 12.48 -5.55 -0.25
C ALA A 33 12.98 -4.50 -1.27
N VAL A 34 13.58 -3.41 -0.80
CA VAL A 34 14.17 -2.37 -1.66
C VAL A 34 15.29 -2.93 -2.54
N ASP A 35 16.19 -3.73 -1.98
CA ASP A 35 17.29 -4.35 -2.73
C ASP A 35 16.78 -5.33 -3.79
N PHE A 36 15.78 -6.13 -3.46
CA PHE A 36 15.11 -6.99 -4.43
C PHE A 36 14.49 -6.16 -5.57
N ILE A 37 13.76 -5.10 -5.23
CA ILE A 37 13.07 -4.24 -6.20
C ILE A 37 14.06 -3.54 -7.14
N ASN A 38 15.16 -3.04 -6.59
CA ASN A 38 16.25 -2.46 -7.37
C ASN A 38 16.87 -3.46 -8.34
N ALA A 39 17.07 -4.72 -7.91
CA ALA A 39 17.57 -5.78 -8.77
C ALA A 39 16.55 -6.25 -9.82
N ALA A 40 15.25 -6.16 -9.52
CA ALA A 40 14.16 -6.54 -10.40
C ALA A 40 13.85 -5.48 -11.49
N ASP A 41 14.48 -4.30 -11.44
CA ASP A 41 14.34 -3.21 -12.42
C ASP A 41 12.87 -2.85 -12.72
N VAL A 42 12.11 -2.59 -11.65
CA VAL A 42 10.69 -2.20 -11.79
C VAL A 42 10.56 -0.76 -12.27
N ASP A 43 9.43 -0.43 -12.90
CA ASP A 43 9.16 0.91 -13.41
C ASP A 43 8.68 1.89 -12.33
N LEU A 44 7.96 1.41 -11.32
CA LEU A 44 7.33 2.19 -10.26
C LEU A 44 7.29 1.40 -8.95
N VAL A 45 7.24 2.12 -7.82
CA VAL A 45 6.96 1.53 -6.50
C VAL A 45 5.83 2.28 -5.81
N PHE A 46 4.94 1.55 -5.16
CA PHE A 46 3.86 2.09 -4.35
C PHE A 46 3.97 1.60 -2.91
N PHE A 47 3.91 2.53 -1.96
CA PHE A 47 3.75 2.25 -0.54
C PHE A 47 2.28 2.36 -0.12
N GLY A 48 1.75 1.29 0.46
CA GLY A 48 0.35 1.12 0.86
C GLY A 48 -0.01 1.67 2.24
N GLY A 49 0.87 2.42 2.90
CA GLY A 49 0.60 3.01 4.23
C GLY A 49 1.12 2.18 5.40
N ASP A 50 0.91 2.74 6.59
CA ASP A 50 1.50 2.31 7.87
C ASP A 50 3.02 2.25 7.76
N HIS A 51 3.60 3.40 7.44
CA HIS A 51 5.03 3.52 7.20
C HIS A 51 5.84 3.47 8.49
N ILE A 52 5.31 4.09 9.55
CA ILE A 52 5.86 4.09 10.91
C ILE A 52 4.92 3.32 11.85
N ASP A 53 5.41 2.97 13.03
CA ASP A 53 4.59 2.32 14.07
C ASP A 53 4.13 3.30 15.15
N VAL A 54 5.07 4.04 15.73
CA VAL A 54 4.80 5.04 16.76
C VAL A 54 4.45 6.34 16.06
N ILE A 55 3.17 6.72 16.14
CA ILE A 55 2.53 7.76 15.33
C ILE A 55 3.26 9.12 15.32
N ASP A 56 3.97 9.49 16.40
CA ASP A 56 4.68 10.76 16.55
C ASP A 56 6.21 10.63 16.48
N SER A 57 6.74 9.49 16.01
CA SER A 57 8.17 9.23 15.94
C SER A 57 8.82 9.82 14.69
N GLU A 58 9.59 10.89 14.90
CA GLU A 58 10.48 11.45 13.86
C GLU A 58 11.56 10.44 13.43
N GLU A 59 12.10 9.67 14.38
CA GLU A 59 13.14 8.68 14.11
C GLU A 59 12.67 7.58 13.16
N GLN A 60 11.46 7.04 13.39
CA GLN A 60 10.88 6.03 12.51
C GLN A 60 10.51 6.61 11.13
N ARG A 61 9.98 7.84 11.09
CA ARG A 61 9.69 8.55 9.83
C ARG A 61 10.97 8.73 9.01
N ASP A 62 12.04 9.20 9.63
CA ASP A 62 13.30 9.48 8.96
C ASP A 62 13.97 8.18 8.49
N ALA A 63 13.86 7.11 9.27
CA ALA A 63 14.32 5.78 8.87
C ALA A 63 13.53 5.22 7.67
N PHE A 64 12.20 5.34 7.66
CA PHE A 64 11.36 4.99 6.51
C PHE A 64 11.79 5.76 5.26
N LEU A 65 11.91 7.09 5.35
CA LEU A 65 12.29 7.95 4.23
C LEU A 65 13.69 7.61 3.71
N ALA A 66 14.65 7.33 4.59
CA ALA A 66 16.00 6.92 4.21
C ALA A 66 15.99 5.57 3.46
N GLY A 67 15.20 4.60 3.91
CA GLY A 67 15.02 3.32 3.22
C GLY A 67 14.36 3.51 1.84
N ALA A 68 13.28 4.27 1.76
CA ALA A 68 12.58 4.54 0.50
C ALA A 68 13.47 5.31 -0.50
N ALA A 69 14.33 6.22 -0.03
CA ALA A 69 15.26 6.98 -0.87
C ALA A 69 16.31 6.12 -1.58
N ARG A 70 16.51 4.86 -1.18
CA ARG A 70 17.40 3.90 -1.86
C ARG A 70 16.79 3.28 -3.11
N LEU A 71 15.48 3.45 -3.36
CA LEU A 71 14.84 2.94 -4.56
C LEU A 71 15.36 3.66 -5.82
N ASN A 72 15.76 2.87 -6.83
CA ASN A 72 16.15 3.38 -8.14
C ASN A 72 14.95 3.85 -8.96
N ALA A 73 13.81 3.18 -8.79
CA ALA A 73 12.55 3.52 -9.42
C ALA A 73 11.84 4.66 -8.65
N PRO A 74 11.07 5.52 -9.34
CA PRO A 74 10.22 6.49 -8.66
C PRO A 74 9.19 5.78 -7.79
N TRP A 75 8.97 6.33 -6.59
CA TRP A 75 8.05 5.77 -5.61
C TRP A 75 7.00 6.79 -5.19
N TYR A 76 5.82 6.28 -4.84
CA TYR A 76 4.68 7.04 -4.35
C TYR A 76 4.04 6.28 -3.19
N GLY A 77 3.18 6.92 -2.42
CA GLY A 77 2.48 6.22 -1.36
C GLY A 77 1.28 6.95 -0.81
N VAL A 78 0.64 6.30 0.15
CA VAL A 78 -0.52 6.81 0.88
C VAL A 78 -0.31 6.57 2.37
N PRO A 79 -0.79 7.46 3.26
CA PRO A 79 -0.68 7.23 4.70
C PRO A 79 -1.64 6.10 5.15
N GLY A 80 -1.20 5.33 6.13
CA GLY A 80 -2.04 4.40 6.91
C GLY A 80 -2.55 5.00 8.21
N ASN A 81 -3.13 4.20 9.10
CA ASN A 81 -3.62 4.70 10.39
C ASN A 81 -2.50 5.05 11.37
N HIS A 82 -1.32 4.44 11.26
CA HIS A 82 -0.13 4.80 12.06
C HIS A 82 0.57 6.08 11.56
N ASP A 83 0.16 6.62 10.42
CA ASP A 83 0.78 7.79 9.81
C ASP A 83 0.00 9.11 10.06
N GLN A 84 -1.13 9.06 10.80
CA GLN A 84 -2.09 10.16 10.90
C GLN A 84 -1.73 11.21 11.98
N HIS A 85 -0.49 11.68 11.98
CA HIS A 85 0.00 12.69 12.93
C HIS A 85 0.81 13.78 12.21
N PRO A 86 0.81 15.05 12.68
CA PRO A 86 1.57 16.15 12.07
C PRO A 86 3.05 15.85 11.81
N VAL A 87 3.72 15.13 12.72
CA VAL A 87 5.12 14.68 12.54
C VAL A 87 5.32 13.97 11.19
N TYR A 88 4.34 13.17 10.78
CA TYR A 88 4.35 12.49 9.50
C TYR A 88 3.69 13.33 8.40
N LEU A 89 2.44 13.76 8.57
CA LEU A 89 1.62 14.41 7.52
C LEU A 89 2.11 15.79 7.10
N ASP A 90 2.74 16.56 8.00
CA ASP A 90 3.24 17.91 7.68
C ASP A 90 4.65 17.88 7.09
N HIS A 91 5.35 16.75 7.21
CA HIS A 91 6.67 16.60 6.60
C HIS A 91 6.56 16.64 5.06
N GLU A 92 7.53 17.26 4.40
CA GLU A 92 7.51 17.48 2.94
C GLU A 92 7.67 16.16 2.17
N ALA A 93 8.61 15.33 2.62
CA ALA A 93 9.01 14.12 1.90
C ALA A 93 8.08 12.91 2.14
N THR A 94 7.13 13.01 3.07
CA THR A 94 6.22 11.89 3.36
C THR A 94 5.10 11.82 2.31
N PRO A 95 4.69 10.61 1.92
CA PRO A 95 3.59 10.40 1.00
C PRO A 95 2.24 10.85 1.58
N LYS A 96 1.45 11.59 0.78
CA LYS A 96 0.13 12.13 1.18
C LYS A 96 -1.01 11.66 0.27
N GLY A 97 -0.70 10.85 -0.74
CA GLY A 97 -1.56 10.59 -1.90
C GLY A 97 -0.89 11.01 -3.20
N PHE A 98 -1.41 10.52 -4.32
CA PHE A 98 -0.83 10.78 -5.64
C PHE A 98 -1.84 10.53 -6.77
N LEU A 99 -1.53 11.08 -7.94
CA LEU A 99 -2.27 10.83 -9.18
C LEU A 99 -1.27 10.78 -10.33
N LEU A 100 -1.25 9.67 -11.09
CA LEU A 100 -0.32 9.56 -12.22
C LEU A 100 -0.84 8.64 -13.32
N ASN A 101 -0.30 8.88 -14.52
CA ASN A 101 -0.42 8.00 -15.67
C ASN A 101 0.91 7.32 -15.92
N HIS A 102 0.90 6.02 -16.18
CA HIS A 102 2.09 5.29 -16.59
C HIS A 102 1.72 4.20 -17.60
N LYS A 103 2.31 4.29 -18.80
CA LYS A 103 2.16 3.29 -19.89
C LYS A 103 0.71 2.85 -20.15
N GLY A 104 -0.22 3.80 -20.17
CA GLY A 104 -1.64 3.55 -20.43
C GLY A 104 -2.46 3.08 -19.23
N CYS A 105 -1.87 2.99 -18.04
CA CYS A 105 -2.57 2.77 -16.78
C CYS A 105 -2.67 4.06 -15.97
N PHE A 106 -3.75 4.16 -15.19
CA PHE A 106 -4.03 5.28 -14.30
C PHE A 106 -3.95 4.83 -12.84
N PHE A 107 -3.24 5.58 -12.00
CA PHE A 107 -3.05 5.23 -10.59
C PHE A 107 -3.47 6.38 -9.69
N ILE A 108 -4.21 6.04 -8.64
CA ILE A 108 -4.76 6.98 -7.66
C ILE A 108 -4.36 6.49 -6.27
N GLY A 109 -3.63 7.32 -5.52
CA GLY A 109 -3.34 7.10 -4.11
C GLY A 109 -4.22 7.98 -3.24
N VAL A 110 -4.97 7.39 -2.31
CA VAL A 110 -5.90 8.10 -1.40
C VAL A 110 -5.63 7.78 0.07
N ASN A 111 -5.88 8.75 0.94
CA ASN A 111 -5.87 8.57 2.39
C ASN A 111 -7.17 7.87 2.83
N ALA A 112 -7.07 6.57 3.12
CA ALA A 112 -8.22 5.75 3.48
C ALA A 112 -8.88 6.18 4.80
N CYS A 113 -8.12 6.66 5.79
CA CYS A 113 -8.66 7.15 7.06
C CYS A 113 -9.53 8.39 6.86
N ALA A 114 -9.12 9.29 5.96
CA ALA A 114 -9.93 10.43 5.54
C ALA A 114 -11.19 9.96 4.81
N LEU A 115 -11.08 9.07 3.81
CA LEU A 115 -12.25 8.53 3.08
C LEU A 115 -13.27 7.84 3.98
N ARG A 116 -12.80 7.10 5.00
CA ARG A 116 -13.68 6.43 5.97
C ARG A 116 -14.36 7.40 6.93
N GLY A 117 -13.76 8.57 7.15
CA GLY A 117 -14.28 9.62 8.02
C GLY A 117 -13.66 9.66 9.41
N ASP A 118 -12.56 8.95 9.64
CA ASP A 118 -11.89 8.91 10.95
C ASP A 118 -11.29 10.27 11.34
N LEU A 119 -10.94 11.07 10.35
CA LEU A 119 -10.35 12.40 10.53
C LEU A 119 -11.41 13.52 10.61
N GLY A 120 -12.70 13.15 10.63
CA GLY A 120 -13.83 14.06 10.68
C GLY A 120 -14.44 14.39 9.31
N PRO A 121 -15.57 15.12 9.31
CA PRO A 121 -16.40 15.30 8.12
C PRO A 121 -15.75 16.17 7.04
N GLU A 122 -14.93 17.16 7.41
CA GLU A 122 -14.26 18.04 6.45
C GLU A 122 -13.16 17.31 5.67
N PRO A 123 -12.19 16.60 6.31
CA PRO A 123 -11.24 15.78 5.57
C PRO A 123 -11.90 14.68 4.75
N GLN A 124 -13.00 14.09 5.24
CA GLN A 124 -13.75 13.10 4.48
C GLN A 124 -14.34 13.68 3.21
N ALA A 125 -15.03 14.82 3.30
CA ALA A 125 -15.62 15.48 2.15
C ALA A 125 -14.55 15.90 1.13
N ALA A 126 -13.41 16.41 1.61
CA ALA A 126 -12.27 16.77 0.77
C ALA A 126 -11.70 15.55 0.03
N GLU A 127 -11.47 14.45 0.73
CA GLU A 127 -10.88 13.25 0.11
C GLU A 127 -11.83 12.56 -0.88
N TRP A 128 -13.13 12.56 -0.60
CA TRP A 128 -14.14 12.15 -1.58
C TRP A 128 -14.19 13.07 -2.80
N GLY A 129 -13.97 14.37 -2.63
CA GLY A 129 -13.82 15.33 -3.73
C GLY A 129 -12.61 15.00 -4.58
N ASN A 130 -11.43 14.87 -3.96
CA ASN A 130 -10.17 14.50 -4.62
C ASN A 130 -10.30 13.20 -5.41
N LEU A 131 -10.93 12.18 -4.83
CA LEU A 131 -11.16 10.90 -5.50
C LEU A 131 -12.06 11.05 -6.74
N ARG A 132 -13.14 11.83 -6.65
CA ARG A 132 -14.03 12.08 -7.81
C ARG A 132 -13.30 12.84 -8.92
N ASP A 133 -12.59 13.90 -8.56
CA ASP A 133 -11.82 14.72 -9.52
C ASP A 133 -10.73 13.88 -10.20
N ALA A 134 -10.05 13.00 -9.45
CA ALA A 134 -9.07 12.07 -9.99
C ALA A 134 -9.69 11.11 -11.01
N ILE A 135 -10.87 10.55 -10.72
CA ILE A 135 -11.58 9.64 -11.63
C ILE A 135 -12.06 10.37 -12.90
N GLU A 136 -12.51 11.62 -12.78
CA GLU A 136 -12.91 12.45 -13.92
C GLU A 136 -11.71 12.80 -14.81
N ALA A 137 -10.52 12.99 -14.21
CA ALA A 137 -9.27 13.22 -14.93
C ALA A 137 -8.68 11.94 -15.56
N ALA A 138 -9.19 10.75 -15.21
CA ALA A 138 -8.69 9.49 -15.74
C ALA A 138 -8.94 9.37 -17.26
N PRO A 139 -7.91 9.05 -18.07
CA PRO A 139 -8.11 8.84 -19.50
C PRO A 139 -9.21 7.82 -19.78
N ALA A 140 -10.04 8.11 -20.79
CA ALA A 140 -11.16 7.25 -21.17
C ALA A 140 -10.70 5.90 -21.73
N ASP A 141 -9.49 5.86 -22.29
CA ASP A 141 -8.81 4.72 -22.86
C ASP A 141 -7.76 4.10 -21.94
N ALA A 142 -7.74 4.49 -20.65
CA ALA A 142 -6.87 3.85 -19.66
C ALA A 142 -7.18 2.33 -19.60
N THR A 143 -6.16 1.53 -19.85
CA THR A 143 -6.24 0.05 -19.87
C THR A 143 -6.64 -0.50 -18.51
N HIS A 144 -6.03 0.07 -17.46
CA HIS A 144 -6.32 -0.25 -16.07
C HIS A 144 -6.36 1.02 -15.22
N ARG A 145 -7.24 1.00 -14.23
CA ARG A 145 -7.34 2.02 -13.19
C ARG A 145 -7.08 1.38 -11.83
N PHE A 146 -5.98 1.76 -11.20
CA PHE A 146 -5.55 1.25 -9.91
C PHE A 146 -5.84 2.27 -8.81
N VAL A 147 -6.38 1.80 -7.70
CA VAL A 147 -6.47 2.57 -6.46
C VAL A 147 -5.51 1.96 -5.46
N ILE A 148 -4.66 2.79 -4.86
CA ILE A 148 -3.78 2.44 -3.75
C ILE A 148 -4.36 3.13 -2.51
N MET A 149 -4.69 2.36 -1.49
CA MET A 149 -5.25 2.86 -0.25
C MET A 149 -4.91 1.91 0.89
N HIS A 150 -4.69 2.43 2.10
CA HIS A 150 -4.23 1.57 3.18
C HIS A 150 -5.26 0.53 3.63
N TRP A 151 -6.52 0.94 3.83
CA TRP A 151 -7.56 0.05 4.33
C TRP A 151 -8.21 -0.77 3.21
N PRO A 152 -8.33 -2.10 3.35
CA PRO A 152 -9.11 -2.90 2.42
C PRO A 152 -10.60 -2.54 2.54
N LEU A 153 -11.35 -2.67 1.44
CA LEU A 153 -12.80 -2.48 1.49
C LEU A 153 -13.46 -3.49 2.44
N PHE A 154 -13.08 -4.76 2.34
CA PHE A 154 -13.53 -5.87 3.17
C PHE A 154 -12.55 -7.03 3.06
N ILE A 155 -12.65 -7.99 3.99
CA ILE A 155 -11.77 -9.16 4.08
C ILE A 155 -12.38 -10.36 3.36
N VAL A 156 -13.67 -10.62 3.57
CA VAL A 156 -14.39 -11.79 3.05
C VAL A 156 -15.51 -11.38 2.10
N HIS A 157 -16.36 -10.44 2.52
CA HIS A 157 -17.54 -10.04 1.76
C HIS A 157 -17.98 -8.62 2.16
N PRO A 158 -18.56 -7.80 1.26
CA PRO A 158 -19.02 -6.46 1.65
C PRO A 158 -20.09 -6.47 2.76
N ASP A 159 -20.85 -7.54 2.92
CA ASP A 159 -21.86 -7.66 3.99
C ASP A 159 -21.29 -8.21 5.32
N GLU A 160 -19.97 -8.35 5.45
CA GLU A 160 -19.34 -8.71 6.73
C GLU A 160 -19.58 -7.64 7.80
N GLU A 161 -19.41 -7.99 9.08
CA GLU A 161 -19.56 -7.02 10.17
C GLU A 161 -18.48 -5.93 10.10
N ASP A 162 -18.87 -4.71 10.48
CA ASP A 162 -17.91 -3.62 10.64
C ASP A 162 -16.86 -4.00 11.67
N SER A 163 -15.60 -3.81 11.31
CA SER A 163 -14.47 -4.14 12.17
C SER A 163 -13.36 -3.12 12.02
N VAL A 164 -12.34 -3.25 12.87
CA VAL A 164 -11.11 -2.48 12.74
C VAL A 164 -10.30 -2.82 11.49
N TYR A 165 -10.76 -3.73 10.63
CA TYR A 165 -10.02 -4.22 9.47
C TYR A 165 -10.70 -3.95 8.13
N ASN A 166 -11.83 -3.23 8.11
CA ASN A 166 -12.57 -2.96 6.87
C ASN A 166 -13.14 -1.55 6.82
N MET A 167 -13.49 -1.10 5.62
CA MET A 167 -14.11 0.22 5.44
C MET A 167 -15.60 0.15 5.85
N SER A 168 -16.03 0.98 6.80
CA SER A 168 -17.44 1.07 7.21
C SER A 168 -18.36 1.55 6.08
N ASN A 169 -17.83 2.36 5.15
CA ASN A 169 -18.49 2.82 3.93
C ASN A 169 -18.17 1.96 2.69
N ARG A 170 -17.73 0.72 2.87
CA ARG A 170 -17.31 -0.19 1.78
C ARG A 170 -18.34 -0.40 0.68
N HIS A 171 -19.64 -0.43 0.99
CA HIS A 171 -20.67 -0.59 -0.05
C HIS A 171 -20.71 0.61 -1.01
N GLU A 172 -20.60 1.83 -0.47
CA GLU A 172 -20.55 3.06 -1.27
C GLU A 172 -19.29 3.07 -2.14
N LEU A 173 -18.12 2.78 -1.55
CA LEU A 173 -16.86 2.71 -2.27
C LEU A 173 -16.84 1.62 -3.34
N ALA A 174 -17.33 0.41 -3.03
CA ALA A 174 -17.39 -0.68 -4.00
C ALA A 174 -18.29 -0.34 -5.20
N GLN A 175 -19.45 0.28 -4.96
CA GLN A 175 -20.34 0.75 -6.02
C GLN A 175 -19.67 1.87 -6.84
N PHE A 176 -19.03 2.83 -6.17
CA PHE A 176 -18.33 3.93 -6.81
C PHE A 176 -17.18 3.44 -7.69
N PHE A 177 -16.33 2.52 -7.18
CA PHE A 177 -15.21 1.94 -7.91
C PHE A 177 -15.66 1.15 -9.14
N LYS A 178 -16.72 0.35 -9.01
CA LYS A 178 -17.32 -0.33 -10.15
C LYS A 178 -17.82 0.64 -11.21
N ALA A 179 -18.61 1.64 -10.81
CA ALA A 179 -19.14 2.65 -11.73
C ALA A 179 -18.02 3.44 -12.43
N SER A 180 -16.90 3.63 -11.72
CA SER A 180 -15.70 4.33 -12.19
C SER A 180 -14.72 3.46 -12.99
N LYS A 181 -15.08 2.20 -13.24
CA LYS A 181 -14.26 1.19 -13.94
C LYS A 181 -12.87 1.01 -13.31
N ILE A 182 -12.79 1.10 -11.98
CA ILE A 182 -11.58 0.70 -11.24
C ILE A 182 -11.34 -0.78 -11.51
N THR A 183 -10.12 -1.11 -11.91
CA THR A 183 -9.74 -2.50 -12.20
C THR A 183 -9.25 -3.19 -10.95
N CYS A 184 -8.47 -2.49 -10.13
CA CYS A 184 -7.83 -3.08 -8.97
C CYS A 184 -7.69 -2.07 -7.83
N VAL A 185 -7.92 -2.54 -6.60
CA VAL A 185 -7.58 -1.83 -5.37
C VAL A 185 -6.46 -2.60 -4.67
N LEU A 186 -5.38 -1.94 -4.33
CA LEU A 186 -4.23 -2.47 -3.60
C LEU A 186 -4.22 -1.87 -2.20
N SER A 187 -4.16 -2.73 -1.17
CA SER A 187 -4.23 -2.33 0.24
C SER A 187 -3.30 -3.11 1.15
N GLY A 188 -3.16 -2.62 2.39
CA GLY A 188 -2.36 -3.22 3.46
C GLY A 188 -3.20 -3.51 4.69
N HIS A 189 -2.74 -3.03 5.84
CA HIS A 189 -3.47 -2.92 7.11
C HIS A 189 -3.67 -4.22 7.88
N ARG A 190 -4.09 -5.31 7.22
CA ARG A 190 -4.40 -6.57 7.91
C ARG A 190 -3.18 -7.48 8.09
N HIS A 191 -2.07 -7.18 7.41
CA HIS A 191 -0.90 -8.06 7.31
C HIS A 191 -1.23 -9.48 6.82
N GLN A 192 -2.10 -9.58 5.81
CA GLN A 192 -2.52 -10.86 5.24
C GLN A 192 -2.52 -10.82 3.71
N ASP A 193 -2.26 -11.97 3.09
CA ASP A 193 -2.37 -12.13 1.65
C ASP A 193 -3.83 -12.40 1.24
N ILE A 194 -4.48 -11.40 0.63
CA ILE A 194 -5.84 -11.54 0.08
C ILE A 194 -5.83 -11.12 -1.38
N ASP A 195 -6.45 -11.93 -2.23
CA ASP A 195 -6.62 -11.64 -3.65
C ASP A 195 -7.98 -12.16 -4.08
N ILE A 196 -8.95 -11.25 -4.17
CA ILE A 196 -10.34 -11.55 -4.48
C ILE A 196 -10.84 -10.66 -5.62
N VAL A 197 -11.83 -11.15 -6.37
CA VAL A 197 -12.53 -10.34 -7.38
C VAL A 197 -13.96 -10.14 -6.92
N TRP A 198 -14.37 -8.88 -6.79
CA TRP A 198 -15.73 -8.49 -6.45
C TRP A 198 -16.31 -7.56 -7.51
N GLN A 199 -17.37 -8.01 -8.19
CA GLN A 199 -18.05 -7.25 -9.24
C GLN A 199 -17.08 -6.60 -10.25
N ASP A 200 -16.17 -7.41 -10.77
CA ASP A 200 -15.13 -7.05 -11.75
C ASP A 200 -14.01 -6.11 -11.24
N VAL A 201 -14.01 -5.80 -9.93
CA VAL A 201 -12.89 -5.11 -9.26
C VAL A 201 -12.05 -6.13 -8.50
N ARG A 202 -10.76 -6.22 -8.81
CA ARG A 202 -9.82 -7.05 -8.05
C ARG A 202 -9.39 -6.31 -6.78
N LEU A 203 -9.50 -6.94 -5.63
CA LEU A 203 -9.08 -6.40 -4.34
C LEU A 203 -7.90 -7.23 -3.87
N ILE A 204 -6.74 -6.58 -3.79
CA ILE A 204 -5.48 -7.22 -3.43
C ILE A 204 -4.98 -6.58 -2.15
N MET A 205 -4.69 -7.42 -1.17
CA MET A 205 -4.03 -7.05 0.06
C MET A 205 -2.69 -7.77 0.15
N SER A 206 -1.69 -7.08 0.69
CA SER A 206 -0.37 -7.67 0.94
C SER A 206 -0.10 -7.81 2.43
N ILE A 207 0.73 -8.79 2.78
CA ILE A 207 1.17 -9.06 4.16
C ILE A 207 2.00 -7.89 4.71
N GLY A 208 2.78 -7.26 3.84
CA GLY A 208 3.66 -6.15 4.21
C GLY A 208 5.01 -6.62 4.71
N THR A 209 5.89 -5.65 4.94
CA THR A 209 7.28 -5.93 5.33
C THR A 209 7.48 -5.95 6.85
N SER A 210 6.50 -5.50 7.63
CA SER A 210 6.44 -5.66 9.09
C SER A 210 5.80 -6.98 9.50
N ASN A 211 6.42 -7.66 10.47
CA ASN A 211 5.87 -8.86 11.07
C ASN A 211 5.09 -8.49 12.33
N TRP A 212 3.75 -8.53 12.24
CA TRP A 212 2.90 -8.40 13.41
C TRP A 212 3.00 -9.67 14.24
N HIS A 213 3.48 -9.56 15.48
CA HIS A 213 3.81 -10.64 16.44
C HIS A 213 2.79 -11.80 16.58
N HIS A 214 1.58 -11.66 16.04
CA HIS A 214 0.50 -12.63 16.14
C HIS A 214 0.18 -13.42 14.85
N TYR A 215 0.77 -13.10 13.68
CA TYR A 215 0.52 -13.85 12.45
C TYR A 215 1.75 -14.64 11.99
N PRO A 216 1.59 -15.93 11.64
CA PRO A 216 2.70 -16.79 11.21
C PRO A 216 3.10 -16.58 9.73
N GLU A 217 2.56 -15.54 9.07
CA GLU A 217 2.78 -15.32 7.66
C GLU A 217 4.16 -14.70 7.40
N GLU A 218 4.85 -15.24 6.40
CA GLU A 218 6.11 -14.71 5.91
C GLU A 218 5.93 -13.27 5.41
N THR A 219 6.73 -12.33 5.92
CA THR A 219 6.66 -10.94 5.46
C THR A 219 6.91 -10.87 3.97
N SER A 220 6.12 -10.08 3.26
CA SER A 220 6.17 -10.04 1.81
C SER A 220 5.51 -8.82 1.19
N PHE A 221 5.92 -8.54 -0.03
CA PHE A 221 5.36 -7.49 -0.88
C PHE A 221 4.89 -8.08 -2.22
N LYS A 222 4.28 -7.27 -3.07
CA LYS A 222 3.79 -7.69 -4.39
C LYS A 222 4.62 -7.09 -5.51
N LEU A 223 4.92 -7.91 -6.51
CA LEU A 223 5.24 -7.43 -7.85
C LEU A 223 4.03 -7.61 -8.75
N VAL A 224 3.67 -6.54 -9.45
CA VAL A 224 2.56 -6.54 -10.40
C VAL A 224 3.11 -6.26 -11.78
N THR A 225 2.98 -7.25 -12.67
CA THR A 225 3.38 -7.13 -14.07
C THR A 225 2.14 -6.91 -14.92
N VAL A 226 2.11 -5.77 -15.60
CA VAL A 226 0.99 -5.34 -16.44
C VAL A 226 1.30 -5.64 -17.91
N PHE A 227 0.35 -6.26 -18.58
CA PHE A 227 0.32 -6.61 -19.99
C PHE A 227 -0.76 -5.79 -20.71
N ASP A 228 -0.92 -5.99 -22.01
CA ASP A 228 -1.88 -5.20 -22.80
C ASP A 228 -3.34 -5.59 -22.49
N ASP A 229 -3.58 -6.82 -22.01
CA ASP A 229 -4.90 -7.41 -21.77
C ASP A 229 -5.18 -7.75 -20.29
N GLY A 230 -4.27 -7.42 -19.38
CA GLY A 230 -4.42 -7.74 -17.97
C GLY A 230 -3.15 -7.52 -17.16
N PHE A 231 -3.14 -8.04 -15.93
CA PHE A 231 -1.97 -7.99 -15.06
C PHE A 231 -1.87 -9.24 -14.20
N SER A 232 -0.64 -9.64 -13.90
CA SER A 232 -0.32 -10.74 -12.98
C SER A 232 0.28 -10.17 -11.70
N VAL A 233 0.08 -10.89 -10.59
CA VAL A 233 0.51 -10.46 -9.26
C VAL A 233 1.31 -11.60 -8.66
N ARG A 234 2.51 -11.30 -8.17
CA ARG A 234 3.41 -12.27 -7.54
C ARG A 234 3.78 -11.77 -6.15
N ARG A 235 3.62 -12.64 -5.15
CA ARG A 235 4.17 -12.43 -3.81
C ARG A 235 5.68 -12.63 -3.82
N VAL A 236 6.41 -11.73 -3.17
CA VAL A 236 7.86 -11.81 -2.99
C VAL A 236 8.18 -11.72 -1.51
N SER A 237 8.91 -12.71 -1.01
CA SER A 237 9.37 -12.73 0.38
C SER A 237 10.23 -11.51 0.69
N ALA A 238 9.97 -10.93 1.85
CA ALA A 238 10.79 -9.92 2.48
C ALA A 238 11.51 -10.50 3.69
N GLU A 239 11.78 -11.81 3.73
CA GLU A 239 12.62 -12.50 4.72
C GLU A 239 14.05 -12.74 4.21
N ALA A 240 14.98 -12.95 5.14
CA ALA A 240 16.35 -13.25 4.78
C ALA A 240 16.37 -14.61 4.06
N PRO A 241 17.25 -14.81 3.06
CA PRO A 241 17.42 -16.13 2.45
C PRO A 241 17.73 -17.15 3.55
N SER A 242 17.03 -18.29 3.57
CA SER A 242 17.37 -19.37 4.49
C SER A 242 18.76 -19.90 4.12
N GLU A 243 19.65 -20.07 5.11
CA GLU A 243 21.00 -20.63 4.91
C GLU A 243 20.99 -22.10 4.40
N ASP A 244 19.82 -22.75 4.34
CA ASP A 244 19.65 -24.17 4.01
C ASP A 244 19.48 -24.51 2.51
N CYS A 245 19.89 -23.64 1.58
CA CYS A 245 19.78 -23.90 0.13
C CYS A 245 21.10 -24.24 -0.58
N ASP A 246 22.15 -24.57 0.17
CA ASP A 246 23.42 -25.09 -0.37
C ASP A 246 23.72 -26.51 0.16
N GLU A 247 22.95 -27.52 -0.28
CA GLU A 247 23.40 -28.93 -0.32
C GLU A 247 22.91 -29.66 -1.59
#